data_AF-A0A7G8J5Q7-F1
#
_entry.id   AF-A0A7G8J5Q7-F1
#
_cell.length_a   1.000
_cell.length_b   1.000
_cell.length_c   1.000
_cell.angle_alpha   90.00
_cell.angle_beta   90.00
_cell.angle_gamma   90.00
#
_symmetry.space_group_name_H-M   'P 1'
#
loop_
_entity.id
_entity.type
_entity.pdbx_description
1 polymer ?
#
loop_
_entity_poly.entity_id
_entity_poly.type
_entity_poly.pdbx_seq_one_letter_code
_entity_poly.pdbx_strand_id
1 'polypeptide(L)'
;MQLGVIPNSTRFMAVYDHNQGFDTSGRSRESPEAYGYFVTYMELGRSRSYGKVGEIVSTTEGNIRKFAKKYNWRERCAQYDADQVRANFADAKAESQKKHKAAIKRFRDEQMNRAQGMGDLADLMMELTAEKLMAMRAAGELPSEQSISNLAKTVASLADMAMNLQATGLGIDELVDTLETELGE
;
A
#
# COMPACT_ATOMS: atom_id res chain seq x y z
N MET A 1 -11.17 36.57 3.78
CA MET A 1 -11.65 35.23 3.39
C MET A 1 -10.78 34.74 2.25
N GLN A 2 -9.94 33.76 2.50
CA GLN A 2 -9.00 33.22 1.50
C GLN A 2 -9.78 32.46 0.42
N LEU A 3 -9.52 32.84 -0.83
CA LEU A 3 -9.94 32.10 -2.02
C LEU A 3 -9.15 30.78 -2.04
N GLY A 4 -9.86 29.68 -1.76
CA GLY A 4 -9.32 28.34 -1.87
C GLY A 4 -8.95 28.04 -3.32
N VAL A 5 -7.67 27.76 -3.53
CA VAL A 5 -7.09 27.33 -4.81
C VAL A 5 -7.87 26.10 -5.32
N ILE A 6 -8.48 26.23 -6.50
CA ILE A 6 -9.15 25.14 -7.22
C ILE A 6 -8.05 24.18 -7.71
N PRO A 7 -7.97 22.92 -7.24
CA PRO A 7 -6.91 22.00 -7.66
C PRO A 7 -7.18 21.48 -9.09
N ASN A 8 -6.28 21.82 -10.00
CA ASN A 8 -5.95 21.14 -11.26
C ASN A 8 -7.07 20.35 -11.97
N SER A 9 -7.81 21.07 -12.83
CA SER A 9 -8.79 20.61 -13.83
C SER A 9 -8.20 19.71 -14.94
N THR A 10 -6.88 19.52 -15.02
CA THR A 10 -6.21 18.89 -16.16
C THR A 10 -6.51 17.39 -16.35
N ARG A 11 -6.92 16.67 -15.30
CA ARG A 11 -7.23 15.23 -15.41
C ARG A 11 -8.64 14.94 -15.93
N PHE A 12 -9.53 15.94 -15.99
CA PHE A 12 -10.93 15.79 -16.39
C PHE A 12 -11.15 15.88 -17.91
N MET A 13 -10.36 16.68 -18.63
CA MET A 13 -10.51 16.84 -20.09
C MET A 13 -10.26 15.55 -20.88
N ALA A 14 -9.62 14.54 -20.29
CA ALA A 14 -9.33 13.27 -20.97
C ALA A 14 -10.50 12.27 -20.96
N VAL A 15 -11.48 12.41 -20.05
CA VAL A 15 -12.57 11.41 -19.88
C VAL A 15 -13.90 11.88 -20.49
N TYR A 16 -14.11 13.19 -20.63
CA TYR A 16 -15.32 13.73 -21.26
C TYR A 16 -14.96 14.80 -22.28
N ASP A 17 -14.67 14.34 -23.49
CA ASP A 17 -14.63 15.19 -24.67
C ASP A 17 -16.05 15.72 -24.94
N HIS A 18 -16.20 17.03 -25.07
CA HIS A 18 -17.41 17.68 -25.57
C HIS A 18 -17.91 17.12 -26.92
N ASN A 19 -17.05 16.45 -27.70
CA ASN A 19 -17.42 15.73 -28.92
C ASN A 19 -17.85 14.26 -28.68
N GLN A 20 -17.64 13.68 -27.50
CA GLN A 20 -18.10 12.35 -27.11
C GLN A 20 -19.45 12.40 -26.38
N GLY A 21 -20.39 13.21 -26.90
CA GLY A 21 -21.79 13.12 -26.54
C GLY A 21 -22.36 11.75 -26.93
N PHE A 22 -22.18 10.75 -26.07
CA PHE A 22 -22.95 9.52 -26.09
C PHE A 22 -23.91 9.54 -24.91
N ASP A 23 -25.13 9.94 -25.22
CA ASP A 23 -26.28 9.26 -24.66
C ASP A 23 -26.27 7.84 -25.23
N THR A 24 -26.19 6.82 -24.37
CA THR A 24 -26.33 5.39 -24.74
C THR A 24 -27.67 5.04 -25.38
N SER A 25 -28.57 6.02 -25.56
CA SER A 25 -29.91 5.93 -26.13
C SER A 25 -30.22 6.91 -27.28
N GLY A 26 -29.23 7.64 -27.82
CA GLY A 26 -29.36 8.33 -29.12
C GLY A 26 -30.06 9.71 -29.14
N ARG A 27 -30.08 10.48 -28.06
CA ARG A 27 -30.62 11.86 -28.02
C ARG A 27 -29.56 12.95 -28.23
N SER A 28 -30.06 14.13 -28.57
CA SER A 28 -29.33 15.34 -28.98
C SER A 28 -28.16 15.70 -28.05
N ARG A 29 -27.03 16.05 -28.67
CA ARG A 29 -25.80 16.52 -28.01
C ARG A 29 -26.08 17.59 -26.94
N GLU A 30 -25.38 17.49 -25.82
CA GLU A 30 -25.36 18.53 -24.78
C GLU A 30 -24.75 19.80 -25.36
N SER A 31 -25.38 20.96 -25.15
CA SER A 31 -24.77 22.22 -25.58
C SER A 31 -23.51 22.49 -24.75
N PRO A 32 -22.49 23.18 -25.28
CA PRO A 32 -21.29 23.52 -24.51
C PRO A 32 -21.62 24.24 -23.18
N GLU A 33 -22.66 25.08 -23.22
CA GLU A 33 -23.19 25.77 -22.04
C GLU A 33 -23.76 24.79 -21.00
N ALA A 34 -24.63 23.86 -21.40
CA ALA A 34 -25.19 22.87 -20.50
C ALA A 34 -24.11 21.95 -19.92
N TYR A 35 -23.10 21.60 -20.71
CA TYR A 35 -21.95 20.83 -20.24
C TYR A 35 -21.12 21.62 -19.21
N GLY A 36 -20.89 22.92 -19.43
CA GLY A 36 -20.25 23.78 -18.44
C GLY A 36 -21.00 23.79 -17.10
N TYR A 37 -22.32 23.90 -17.14
CA TYR A 37 -23.16 23.81 -15.94
C TYR A 37 -23.09 22.43 -15.26
N PHE A 38 -22.99 21.36 -16.05
CA PHE A 38 -22.81 20.01 -15.55
C PHE A 38 -21.46 19.84 -14.83
N VAL A 39 -20.37 20.38 -15.38
CA VAL A 39 -19.05 20.36 -14.73
C VAL A 39 -19.12 21.08 -13.38
N THR A 40 -19.70 22.28 -13.34
CA THR A 40 -19.92 23.00 -12.07
C THR A 40 -20.75 22.19 -11.09
N TYR A 41 -21.82 21.53 -11.55
CA TYR A 41 -22.62 20.63 -10.72
C TYR A 41 -21.76 19.47 -10.18
N MET A 42 -20.97 18.82 -11.03
CA MET A 42 -20.12 17.70 -10.63
C MET A 42 -19.09 18.10 -9.57
N GLU A 43 -18.41 19.22 -9.76
CA GLU A 43 -17.37 19.76 -8.87
C GLU A 43 -17.88 20.10 -7.47
N LEU A 44 -19.16 20.45 -7.33
CA LEU A 44 -19.77 20.70 -6.01
C LEU A 44 -19.83 19.44 -5.11
N GLY A 45 -19.59 18.24 -5.66
CA GLY A 45 -19.47 17.01 -4.88
C GLY A 45 -20.66 16.73 -3.98
N ARG A 46 -20.40 16.52 -2.68
CA ARG A 46 -21.44 16.27 -1.66
C ARG A 46 -22.39 17.46 -1.43
N SER A 47 -22.00 18.66 -1.87
CA SER A 47 -22.77 19.90 -1.70
C SER A 47 -23.58 20.29 -2.94
N ARG A 48 -23.68 19.38 -3.91
CA ARG A 48 -24.45 19.50 -5.16
C ARG A 48 -25.86 20.02 -4.93
N SER A 49 -26.17 21.12 -5.60
CA SER A 49 -27.49 21.76 -5.60
C SER A 49 -27.66 22.52 -6.89
N TYR A 50 -28.84 22.40 -7.52
CA TYR A 50 -29.16 23.17 -8.72
C TYR A 50 -29.21 24.68 -8.45
N GLY A 51 -29.61 25.09 -7.24
CA GLY A 51 -29.62 26.49 -6.82
C GLY A 51 -28.20 27.06 -6.76
N LYS A 52 -27.26 26.32 -6.14
CA LYS A 52 -25.85 26.71 -6.09
C LYS A 52 -25.20 26.79 -7.46
N VAL A 53 -25.50 25.84 -8.35
CA VAL A 53 -25.02 25.92 -9.74
C VAL A 53 -25.58 27.16 -10.41
N GLY A 54 -26.88 27.44 -10.26
CA GLY A 54 -27.52 28.64 -10.80
C GLY A 54 -26.88 29.94 -10.31
N GLU A 55 -26.55 30.02 -9.02
CA GLU A 55 -25.81 31.14 -8.43
C GLU A 55 -24.41 31.29 -9.06
N ILE A 56 -23.65 30.20 -9.18
CA ILE A 56 -22.28 30.21 -9.70
C ILE A 56 -22.25 30.63 -11.18
N VAL A 57 -23.19 30.13 -11.98
CA VAL A 57 -23.20 30.33 -13.44
C VAL A 57 -24.19 31.42 -13.87
N SER A 58 -24.72 32.19 -12.92
CA SER A 58 -25.63 33.32 -13.14
C SER A 58 -26.88 32.98 -13.96
N THR A 59 -27.53 31.85 -13.65
CA THR A 59 -28.79 31.41 -14.26
C THR A 59 -29.80 30.97 -13.19
N THR A 60 -31.07 30.83 -13.58
CA THR A 60 -32.11 30.35 -12.66
C THR A 60 -31.98 28.85 -12.37
N GLU A 61 -32.33 28.43 -11.15
CA GLU A 61 -32.40 27.01 -10.78
C GLU A 61 -33.32 26.22 -11.73
N GLY A 62 -34.43 26.81 -12.16
CA GLY A 62 -35.37 26.19 -13.09
C GLY A 62 -34.72 25.81 -14.42
N ASN A 63 -33.82 26.66 -14.93
CA ASN A 63 -33.06 26.39 -16.15
C ASN A 63 -32.06 25.25 -15.94
N ILE A 64 -31.33 25.25 -14.82
CA ILE A 64 -30.41 24.17 -14.43
C ILE A 64 -31.16 22.84 -14.31
N ARG A 65 -32.31 22.82 -13.66
CA ARG A 65 -33.14 21.61 -13.48
C ARG A 65 -33.62 21.05 -14.81
N LYS A 66 -33.94 21.91 -15.78
CA LYS A 66 -34.31 21.50 -17.14
C LYS A 66 -33.17 20.78 -17.83
N PHE A 67 -31.95 21.33 -17.78
CA PHE A 67 -30.76 20.69 -18.33
C PHE A 67 -30.41 19.39 -17.60
N ALA A 68 -30.40 19.41 -16.27
CA ALA A 68 -30.10 18.25 -15.45
C ALA A 68 -31.04 17.07 -15.72
N LYS A 69 -32.34 17.34 -15.93
CA LYS A 69 -33.32 16.31 -16.32
C LYS A 69 -33.12 15.84 -17.76
N LYS A 70 -32.83 16.76 -18.69
CA LYS A 70 -32.66 16.43 -20.11
C LYS A 70 -31.43 15.54 -20.35
N TYR A 71 -30.35 15.79 -19.61
CA TYR A 71 -29.04 15.14 -19.79
C TYR A 71 -28.65 14.19 -18.65
N ASN A 72 -29.62 13.78 -17.81
CA ASN A 72 -29.47 12.78 -16.75
C ASN A 72 -28.25 13.02 -15.84
N TRP A 73 -28.03 14.26 -15.41
CA TRP A 73 -26.83 14.62 -14.64
C TRP A 73 -26.68 13.83 -13.34
N ARG A 74 -27.78 13.47 -12.69
CA ARG A 74 -27.74 12.65 -11.47
C ARG A 74 -27.13 11.27 -11.70
N GLU A 75 -27.55 10.58 -12.76
CA GLU A 75 -27.05 9.25 -13.10
C GLU A 75 -25.56 9.31 -13.47
N ARG A 76 -25.19 10.30 -14.29
CA ARG A 76 -23.79 10.53 -14.70
C ARG A 76 -22.90 10.85 -13.50
N CYS A 77 -23.35 11.70 -12.57
CA CYS A 77 -22.61 11.98 -11.35
C CYS A 77 -22.52 10.75 -10.43
N ALA A 78 -23.59 9.95 -10.31
CA ALA A 78 -23.55 8.73 -9.51
C ALA A 78 -22.55 7.71 -10.07
N GLN A 79 -22.52 7.54 -11.40
CA GLN A 79 -21.54 6.70 -12.08
C GLN A 79 -20.12 7.23 -11.87
N TYR A 80 -19.90 8.53 -12.05
CA TYR A 80 -18.60 9.17 -11.81
C TYR A 80 -18.15 8.97 -10.35
N ASP A 81 -19.02 9.24 -9.38
CA ASP A 81 -18.70 9.07 -7.96
C ASP A 81 -18.37 7.60 -7.65
N ALA A 82 -19.11 6.64 -8.23
CA ALA A 82 -18.82 5.21 -8.09
C ALA A 82 -17.46 4.81 -8.68
N ASP A 83 -17.11 5.35 -9.85
CA ASP A 83 -15.83 5.10 -10.50
C ASP A 83 -14.67 5.72 -9.71
N GLN A 84 -14.85 6.93 -9.17
CA GLN A 84 -13.87 7.57 -8.29
C GLN A 84 -13.66 6.77 -6.99
N VAL A 85 -14.75 6.28 -6.39
CA VAL A 85 -14.66 5.42 -5.22
C VAL A 85 -13.89 4.14 -5.55
N ARG A 86 -14.20 3.48 -6.67
CA ARG A 86 -13.50 2.27 -7.11
C ARG A 86 -12.00 2.54 -7.33
N ALA A 87 -11.64 3.63 -8.00
CA ALA A 87 -10.26 4.03 -8.22
C ALA A 87 -9.52 4.28 -6.91
N ASN A 88 -10.13 5.04 -5.99
CA ASN A 88 -9.55 5.32 -4.68
C ASN A 88 -9.34 4.04 -3.85
N PHE A 89 -10.28 3.09 -3.92
CA PHE A 89 -10.11 1.78 -3.26
C PHE A 89 -8.99 0.96 -3.90
N ALA A 90 -8.87 0.96 -5.24
CA ALA A 90 -7.78 0.29 -5.93
C ALA A 90 -6.42 0.88 -5.54
N ASP A 91 -6.29 2.20 -5.53
CA ASP A 91 -5.06 2.91 -5.13
C ASP A 91 -4.71 2.62 -3.66
N ALA A 92 -5.69 2.68 -2.76
CA ALA A 92 -5.48 2.36 -1.34
C ALA A 92 -5.07 0.89 -1.13
N LYS A 93 -5.67 -0.04 -1.90
CA LYS A 93 -5.31 -1.46 -1.87
C LYS A 93 -3.87 -1.66 -2.36
N ALA A 94 -3.50 -1.05 -3.50
CA ALA A 94 -2.15 -1.15 -4.05
C ALA A 94 -1.09 -0.58 -3.10
N GLU A 95 -1.35 0.58 -2.47
CA GLU A 95 -0.45 1.16 -1.49
C GLU A 95 -0.33 0.30 -0.22
N SER A 96 -1.44 -0.28 0.25
CA SER A 96 -1.43 -1.22 1.37
C SER A 96 -0.62 -2.48 1.06
N GLN A 97 -0.80 -3.06 -0.13
CA GLN A 97 -0.03 -4.22 -0.60
C GLN A 97 1.46 -3.91 -0.70
N LYS A 98 1.82 -2.74 -1.24
CA LYS A 98 3.22 -2.28 -1.32
C LYS A 98 3.85 -2.14 0.06
N LYS A 99 3.14 -1.53 1.02
CA LYS A 99 3.61 -1.41 2.42
C LYS A 99 3.78 -2.77 3.07
N HIS A 100 2.82 -3.68 2.87
CA HIS A 100 2.88 -5.02 3.42
C HIS A 100 4.10 -5.80 2.88
N LYS A 101 4.32 -5.76 1.57
CA LYS A 101 5.51 -6.36 0.93
C LYS A 101 6.82 -5.79 1.47
N ALA A 102 6.90 -4.47 1.62
CA ALA A 102 8.08 -3.82 2.19
C ALA A 102 8.33 -4.26 3.65
N ALA A 103 7.28 -4.43 4.44
CA ALA A 103 7.38 -4.91 5.82
C ALA A 103 7.86 -6.37 5.88
N ILE A 104 7.35 -7.24 5.00
CA ILE A 104 7.78 -8.65 4.90
C ILE A 104 9.27 -8.73 4.56
N LYS A 105 9.72 -8.00 3.53
CA LYS A 105 11.14 -7.98 3.13
C LYS A 105 12.03 -7.49 4.27
N ARG A 106 11.64 -6.41 4.95
CA ARG A 106 12.39 -5.90 6.11
C ARG A 106 12.47 -6.93 7.22
N PHE A 107 11.36 -7.60 7.54
CA PHE A 107 11.34 -8.64 8.57
C PHE A 107 12.30 -9.79 8.22
N ARG A 108 12.31 -10.22 6.95
CA ARG A 108 13.24 -11.23 6.43
C ARG A 108 14.70 -10.81 6.61
N ASP A 109 15.06 -9.59 6.19
CA ASP A 109 16.43 -9.09 6.33
C ASP A 109 16.84 -9.00 7.81
N GLU A 110 15.92 -8.59 8.69
CA GLU A 110 16.14 -8.60 10.14
C GLU A 110 16.34 -10.02 10.70
N GLN A 111 15.59 -11.03 10.24
CA GLN A 111 15.79 -12.41 10.69
C GLN A 111 17.13 -12.98 10.20
N MET A 112 17.51 -12.73 8.95
CA MET A 112 18.80 -13.20 8.43
C MET A 112 19.98 -12.58 9.17
N ASN A 113 19.92 -11.27 9.45
CA ASN A 113 20.94 -10.59 10.24
C ASN A 113 21.05 -11.15 11.66
N ARG A 114 19.91 -11.46 12.30
CA ARG A 114 19.90 -12.10 13.63
C ARG A 114 20.48 -13.51 13.57
N ALA A 115 20.12 -14.30 12.56
CA ALA A 115 20.63 -15.65 12.38
C ALA A 115 22.16 -15.63 12.23
N GLN A 116 22.69 -14.72 11.41
CA GLN A 116 24.13 -14.54 11.26
C GLN A 116 24.78 -14.19 12.59
N GLY A 117 24.25 -13.18 13.31
CA GLY A 117 24.80 -12.79 14.61
C GLY A 117 24.75 -13.90 15.66
N MET A 118 23.74 -14.78 15.63
CA MET A 118 23.66 -15.95 16.50
C MET A 118 24.68 -17.02 16.11
N GLY A 119 24.94 -17.22 14.82
CA GLY A 119 26.02 -18.08 14.32
C GLY A 119 27.39 -17.58 14.77
N ASP A 120 27.68 -16.30 14.52
CA ASP A 120 28.94 -15.67 14.92
C ASP A 120 29.17 -15.77 16.45
N LEU A 121 28.10 -15.59 17.24
CA LEU A 121 28.17 -15.74 18.69
C LEU A 121 28.43 -17.20 19.10
N ALA A 122 27.79 -18.17 18.46
CA ALA A 122 28.02 -19.58 18.73
C ALA A 122 29.47 -19.97 18.44
N ASP A 123 30.03 -19.50 17.31
CA ASP A 123 31.43 -19.72 16.92
C ASP A 123 32.39 -19.10 17.94
N LEU A 124 32.17 -17.84 18.33
CA LEU A 124 32.98 -17.18 19.36
C LEU A 124 32.91 -17.91 20.71
N MET A 125 31.72 -18.37 21.11
CA MET A 125 31.58 -19.16 22.34
C MET A 125 32.33 -20.48 22.26
N MET A 126 32.35 -21.15 21.10
CA MET A 126 33.15 -22.36 20.90
C MET A 126 34.66 -22.07 21.00
N GLU A 127 35.13 -21.01 20.34
CA GLU A 127 36.54 -20.62 20.35
C GLU A 127 37.04 -20.28 21.76
N LEU A 128 36.35 -19.36 22.46
CA LEU A 128 36.71 -18.96 23.83
C LEU A 128 36.69 -20.15 24.79
N THR A 129 35.78 -21.09 24.58
CA THR A 129 35.72 -22.30 25.41
C THR A 129 36.88 -23.22 25.10
N ALA A 130 37.19 -23.47 23.83
CA ALA A 130 38.33 -24.28 23.43
C ALA A 130 39.63 -23.72 24.03
N GLU A 131 39.85 -22.40 23.92
CA GLU A 131 40.99 -21.71 24.52
C GLU A 131 41.03 -21.90 26.05
N LYS A 132 39.91 -21.69 26.73
CA LYS A 132 39.84 -21.82 28.18
C LYS A 132 40.11 -23.26 28.64
N LEU A 133 39.56 -24.26 27.94
CA LEU A 133 39.80 -25.68 28.22
C LEU A 133 41.28 -26.05 28.01
N MET A 134 41.91 -25.53 26.95
CA MET A 134 43.34 -25.71 26.71
C MET A 134 44.19 -25.08 27.81
N ALA A 135 43.86 -23.87 28.26
CA ALA A 135 44.55 -23.17 29.33
C ALA A 135 44.43 -23.91 30.68
N MET A 136 43.24 -24.42 31.02
CA MET A 136 43.03 -25.22 32.23
C MET A 136 43.88 -26.49 32.20
N ARG A 137 43.87 -27.20 31.07
CA ARG A 137 44.71 -28.39 30.87
C ARG A 137 46.20 -28.07 31.04
N ALA A 138 46.66 -26.95 30.49
CA ALA A 138 48.05 -26.49 30.62
C ALA A 138 48.43 -26.13 32.07
N ALA A 139 47.47 -25.66 32.87
CA ALA A 139 47.64 -25.39 34.29
C ALA A 139 47.55 -26.65 35.18
N GLY A 140 47.28 -27.83 34.60
CA GLY A 140 47.07 -29.07 35.33
C GLY A 140 45.69 -29.18 35.99
N GLU A 141 44.78 -28.25 35.69
CA GLU A 141 43.40 -28.27 36.15
C GLU A 141 42.49 -28.96 35.13
N LEU A 142 41.60 -29.84 35.59
CA LEU A 142 40.57 -30.43 34.74
C LEU A 142 39.31 -29.56 34.76
N PRO A 143 38.79 -29.14 33.61
CA PRO A 143 37.52 -28.44 33.54
C PRO A 143 36.39 -29.33 34.05
N SER A 144 35.45 -28.74 34.80
CA SER A 144 34.32 -29.49 35.32
C SER A 144 33.43 -29.99 34.17
N GLU A 145 33.03 -31.26 34.20
CA GLU A 145 32.14 -31.85 33.20
C GLU A 145 30.83 -31.05 33.07
N GLN A 146 30.34 -30.47 34.17
CA GLN A 146 29.16 -29.63 34.19
C GLN A 146 29.33 -28.34 33.37
N SER A 147 30.48 -27.69 33.46
CA SER A 147 30.79 -26.46 32.70
C SER A 147 30.85 -26.74 31.20
N ILE A 148 31.49 -27.86 30.81
CA ILE A 148 31.57 -28.30 29.41
C ILE A 148 30.17 -28.61 28.88
N SER A 149 29.36 -29.37 29.66
CA SER A 149 28.00 -29.73 29.28
C SER A 149 27.08 -28.52 29.11
N ASN A 150 27.14 -27.56 30.04
CA ASN A 150 26.33 -26.35 29.97
C ASN A 150 26.69 -25.50 28.74
N LEU A 151 27.98 -25.39 28.43
CA LEU A 151 28.41 -24.60 27.28
C LEU A 151 28.08 -25.27 25.95
N ALA A 152 28.27 -26.59 25.85
CA ALA A 152 27.86 -27.35 24.68
C ALA A 152 26.35 -27.21 24.40
N LYS A 153 25.52 -27.21 25.45
CA LYS A 153 24.08 -26.95 25.33
C LYS A 153 23.76 -25.54 24.85
N THR A 154 24.46 -24.53 25.38
CA THR A 154 24.27 -23.13 24.94
C THR A 154 24.64 -22.96 23.47
N VAL A 155 25.79 -23.48 23.05
CA VAL A 155 26.24 -23.42 21.64
C VAL A 155 25.27 -24.16 20.72
N ALA A 156 24.87 -25.38 21.07
CA ALA A 156 23.89 -26.15 20.30
C ALA A 156 22.55 -25.38 20.17
N SER A 157 22.09 -24.79 21.27
CA SER A 157 20.85 -24.00 21.26
C SER A 157 20.96 -22.73 20.40
N LEU A 158 22.11 -22.05 20.39
CA LEU A 158 22.35 -20.89 19.52
C LEU A 158 22.40 -21.31 18.05
N ALA A 159 23.05 -22.43 17.73
CA ALA A 159 23.09 -22.98 16.38
C ALA A 159 21.69 -23.38 15.87
N ASP A 160 20.90 -24.06 16.70
CA ASP A 160 19.52 -24.42 16.38
C ASP A 160 18.65 -23.17 16.15
N MET A 161 18.82 -22.13 16.97
CA MET A 161 18.12 -20.85 16.77
C MET A 161 18.53 -20.17 15.46
N ALA A 162 19.82 -20.15 15.13
CA ALA A 162 20.30 -19.59 13.86
C ALA A 162 19.70 -20.33 12.65
N MET A 163 19.68 -21.67 12.68
CA MET A 163 19.08 -22.48 11.62
C MET A 163 17.58 -22.24 11.47
N ASN A 164 16.84 -22.16 12.59
CA ASN A 164 15.40 -21.88 12.57
C ASN A 164 15.08 -20.49 12.01
N LEU A 165 15.90 -19.48 12.34
CA LEU A 165 15.77 -18.12 11.80
C LEU A 165 16.10 -18.07 10.31
N GLN A 166 17.11 -18.81 9.85
CA GLN A 166 17.40 -18.95 8.41
C GLN A 166 16.25 -19.64 7.66
N ALA A 167 15.70 -20.73 8.19
CA ALA A 167 14.54 -21.41 7.60
C ALA A 167 13.33 -20.48 7.53
N THR A 168 13.10 -19.66 8.56
CA THR A 168 12.05 -18.63 8.55
C THR A 168 12.31 -17.59 7.45
N GLY A 169 13.56 -17.13 7.29
CA GLY A 169 13.95 -16.21 6.23
C GLY A 169 13.67 -16.76 4.83
N LEU A 170 14.02 -18.03 4.58
CA LEU A 170 13.78 -18.71 3.30
C LEU A 170 12.28 -18.89 3.01
N GLY A 171 11.49 -19.29 4.01
CA GLY A 171 10.04 -19.37 3.85
C GLY A 171 9.39 -18.03 3.56
N ILE A 172 9.97 -16.92 4.04
CA ILE A 172 9.53 -15.58 3.67
C ILE A 172 9.88 -15.25 2.22
N ASP A 173 11.04 -15.68 1.71
CA ASP A 173 11.40 -15.48 0.30
C ASP A 173 10.38 -16.17 -0.62
N GLU A 174 9.98 -17.41 -0.33
CA GLU A 174 8.92 -18.12 -1.07
C GLU A 174 7.57 -17.39 -1.02
N LEU A 175 7.21 -16.81 0.13
CA LEU A 175 5.99 -16.01 0.27
C LEU A 175 6.05 -14.72 -0.56
N VAL A 176 7.19 -14.04 -0.60
CA VAL A 176 7.37 -12.83 -1.41
C VAL A 176 7.26 -13.17 -2.89
N ASP A 177 7.89 -14.24 -3.34
CA ASP A 177 7.84 -14.68 -4.75
C ASP A 177 6.42 -15.08 -5.18
N THR A 178 5.68 -15.75 -4.29
CA THR A 178 4.27 -16.08 -4.51
C THR A 178 3.42 -14.81 -4.63
N LEU A 179 3.60 -13.86 -3.71
CA LEU A 179 2.91 -12.57 -3.75
C LEU A 179 3.25 -11.75 -5.01
N GLU A 180 4.49 -11.85 -5.51
CA GLU A 180 4.90 -11.20 -6.76
C GLU A 180 4.21 -11.80 -7.98
N THR A 181 4.05 -13.12 -8.00
CA THR A 181 3.37 -13.85 -9.07
C THR A 181 1.88 -13.52 -9.11
N GLU A 182 1.21 -13.55 -7.95
CA GLU A 182 -0.24 -13.23 -7.85
C GLU A 182 -0.59 -11.77 -8.14
N LEU A 183 0.36 -10.85 -8.03
CA LEU A 183 0.17 -9.42 -8.33
C LEU A 183 0.61 -9.03 -9.74
N GLY A 184 1.34 -9.90 -10.44
CA GLY A 184 1.81 -9.70 -11.81
C GLY A 184 0.83 -10.18 -12.89
N GLU A 185 -0.17 -10.99 -12.51
CA GLU A 185 -1.34 -11.38 -13.32
C GLU A 185 -2.52 -10.42 -13.13
#